data_AF-A0A2M8Q8U4-F1
#
_entry.id   AF-A0A2M8Q8U4-F1
#
_cell.length_a   1.000
_cell.length_b   1.000
_cell.length_c   1.000
_cell.angle_alpha   90.00
_cell.angle_beta   90.00
_cell.angle_gamma   90.00
#
_symmetry.space_group_name_H-M   'P 1'
#
loop_
_entity.id
_entity.type
_entity.pdbx_description
1 polymer ?
#
loop_
_entity_poly.entity_id
_entity_poly.type
_entity_poly.pdbx_seq_one_letter_code
_entity_poly.pdbx_strand_id
1 'polypeptide(L)'
;MPINRRYPLESLMAACHRYVEKTGRRISFEYALMRGVNDSAQHAELLVDLLMGLRCHVNLIPLNPIPNSPYQPSHEEDVARFQKILTAAGIPTTVRLRRGIEINAGCGQLRQAVQQPELIPLLNAR
;
A
#
# COMPACT_ATOMS: atom_id res chain seq x y z
N MET A 1 8.99 -3.90 -1.95
CA MET A 1 9.34 -2.50 -2.28
C MET A 1 10.84 -2.37 -2.54
N PRO A 2 11.30 -2.26 -3.81
CA PRO A 2 12.74 -2.24 -4.14
C PRO A 2 13.52 -1.08 -3.50
N ILE A 3 12.87 0.07 -3.28
CA ILE A 3 13.48 1.24 -2.63
C ILE A 3 13.97 0.94 -1.19
N ASN A 4 13.37 -0.05 -0.51
CA ASN A 4 13.80 -0.50 0.82
C ASN A 4 15.24 -1.04 0.84
N ARG A 5 15.79 -1.47 -0.30
CA ARG A 5 17.19 -1.88 -0.39
C ARG A 5 18.16 -0.70 -0.26
N ARG A 6 17.73 0.50 -0.68
CA ARG A 6 18.52 1.73 -0.61
C ARG A 6 18.27 2.50 0.69
N TYR A 7 17.02 2.50 1.16
CA TYR A 7 16.61 3.13 2.41
C TYR A 7 15.85 2.10 3.25
N PRO A 8 16.56 1.32 4.10
CA PRO A 8 15.96 0.30 4.93
C PRO A 8 14.92 0.86 5.91
N LEU A 9 14.04 -0.02 6.40
CA LEU A 9 12.92 0.34 7.26
C LEU A 9 13.39 1.08 8.52
N GLU A 10 14.48 0.64 9.14
CA GLU A 10 15.05 1.26 10.34
C GLU A 10 15.47 2.71 10.07
N SER A 11 16.05 2.97 8.89
CA SER A 11 16.44 4.32 8.47
C SER A 11 15.22 5.20 8.19
N LEU A 12 14.17 4.63 7.60
CA LEU A 12 12.89 5.31 7.38
C LEU A 12 12.25 5.69 8.72
N MET A 13 12.16 4.76 9.66
CA MET A 13 11.56 5.00 10.98
C MET A 13 12.33 6.07 11.75
N ALA A 14 13.67 6.02 11.74
CA ALA A 14 14.49 7.07 12.34
C ALA A 14 14.20 8.46 11.73
N ALA A 15 13.97 8.54 10.42
CA ALA A 15 13.57 9.79 9.77
C ALA A 15 12.16 10.24 10.18
N CYS A 16 11.22 9.31 10.31
CA CYS A 16 9.86 9.59 10.80
C CYS A 16 9.88 10.16 12.23
N HIS A 17 10.65 9.58 13.15
CA HIS A 17 10.79 10.09 14.51
C HIS A 17 11.34 11.52 14.52
N ARG A 18 12.44 11.77 13.79
CA ARG A 18 13.01 13.14 13.67
C ARG A 18 12.02 14.14 13.09
N TYR A 19 11.20 13.73 12.12
CA TYR A 19 10.19 14.61 11.52
C TYR A 19 9.11 14.98 12.55
N VAL A 20 8.59 13.99 13.29
CA VAL A 20 7.56 14.22 14.31
C VAL A 20 8.12 15.08 15.44
N GLU A 21 9.32 14.80 15.92
CA GLU A 21 9.99 15.57 16.97
C GLU A 21 10.20 17.03 16.56
N LYS A 22 10.68 17.26 15.33
CA LYS A 22 10.98 18.61 14.83
C LYS A 22 9.73 19.43 14.53
N THR A 23 8.67 18.80 14.02
CA THR A 23 7.52 19.52 13.46
C THR A 23 6.26 19.44 14.32
N GLY A 24 6.20 18.45 15.22
CA GLY A 24 4.98 18.06 15.89
C GLY A 24 3.89 17.53 14.96
N ARG A 25 4.11 17.40 13.64
CA ARG A 25 3.05 16.99 12.70
C ARG A 25 2.89 15.48 12.70
N ARG A 26 1.64 15.02 12.61
CA ARG A 26 1.32 13.59 12.49
C ARG A 26 1.72 13.06 11.10
N ILE A 27 2.27 11.85 11.05
CA ILE A 27 2.55 11.14 9.79
C ILE A 27 1.37 10.22 9.44
N SER A 28 0.98 10.19 8.17
CA SER A 28 0.04 9.17 7.66
C SER A 28 0.83 8.09 6.91
N PHE A 29 0.69 6.84 7.34
CA PHE A 29 1.26 5.68 6.65
C PHE A 29 0.20 5.03 5.76
N GLU A 30 0.55 4.80 4.50
CA GLU A 30 -0.28 4.02 3.57
C GLU A 30 0.16 2.56 3.60
N TYR A 31 -0.76 1.65 3.93
CA TYR A 31 -0.50 0.22 4.01
C TYR A 31 -1.39 -0.54 3.01
N ALA A 32 -0.79 -0.96 1.89
CA ALA A 32 -1.48 -1.78 0.90
C ALA A 32 -1.61 -3.22 1.40
N LEU A 33 -2.85 -3.69 1.57
CA LEU A 33 -3.17 -5.04 2.04
C LEU A 33 -3.33 -5.99 0.85
N MET A 34 -2.53 -7.06 0.87
CA MET A 34 -2.47 -8.11 -0.14
C MET A 34 -2.71 -9.46 0.52
N ARG A 35 -3.67 -10.21 -0.04
CA ARG A 35 -4.12 -11.49 0.49
C ARG A 35 -2.98 -12.48 0.68
N GLY A 36 -2.82 -12.95 1.92
CA GLY A 36 -1.86 -13.99 2.28
C GLY A 36 -0.39 -13.54 2.21
N VAL A 37 -0.14 -12.25 1.96
CA VAL A 37 1.21 -11.68 1.85
C VAL A 37 1.53 -10.84 3.07
N ASN A 38 0.66 -9.91 3.44
CA ASN A 38 0.92 -8.94 4.50
C ASN A 38 -0.34 -8.52 5.29
N ASP A 39 -1.38 -9.34 5.26
CA ASP A 39 -2.70 -9.02 5.86
C ASP A 39 -3.09 -9.94 7.02
N SER A 40 -2.16 -10.76 7.52
CA SER A 40 -2.39 -11.59 8.70
C SER A 40 -2.41 -10.76 10.00
N ALA A 41 -3.01 -11.33 11.05
CA ALA A 41 -2.99 -10.73 12.39
C ALA A 41 -1.55 -10.47 12.90
N GLN A 42 -0.64 -11.40 12.65
CA GLN A 42 0.77 -11.26 13.03
C GLN A 42 1.44 -10.05 12.35
N HIS A 43 1.11 -9.77 11.09
CA HIS A 43 1.61 -8.56 10.42
C HIS A 43 1.04 -7.27 11.04
N ALA A 44 -0.20 -7.31 11.54
CA ALA A 44 -0.78 -6.18 12.26
C ALA A 44 -0.06 -5.95 13.59
N GLU A 45 0.24 -7.01 14.35
CA GLU A 45 1.00 -6.94 15.61
C GLU A 45 2.42 -6.39 15.38
N LEU A 46 3.13 -6.87 14.36
CA LEU A 46 4.44 -6.32 13.99
C LEU A 46 4.35 -4.83 13.60
N LEU A 47 3.25 -4.41 12.96
CA LEU A 47 3.04 -3.00 12.64
C LEU A 47 2.74 -2.16 13.89
N VAL A 48 2.03 -2.72 14.87
CA VAL A 48 1.84 -2.07 16.18
C VAL A 48 3.19 -1.80 16.83
N ASP A 49 4.03 -2.84 16.94
CA ASP A 49 5.34 -2.72 17.59
C ASP A 49 6.22 -1.68 16.90
N LEU A 50 6.18 -1.63 15.57
CA LEU A 50 6.95 -0.67 14.78
C LEU A 50 6.49 0.78 14.98
N LEU A 51 5.19 1.01 15.17
CA LEU A 51 4.60 2.36 15.21
C LEU A 51 4.31 2.86 16.63
N MET A 52 4.50 2.02 17.64
CA MET A 52 4.20 2.36 19.02
C MET A 52 4.94 3.63 19.47
N GLY A 53 4.20 4.57 20.07
CA GLY A 53 4.75 5.87 20.51
C GLY A 53 4.99 6.89 19.39
N LEU A 54 4.86 6.53 18.12
CA LEU A 54 4.94 7.49 17.01
C LEU A 54 3.59 8.17 16.78
N ARG A 55 3.61 9.50 16.68
CA ARG A 55 2.41 10.29 16.36
C ARG A 55 2.01 10.08 14.90
N CYS A 56 1.19 9.08 14.64
CA CYS A 56 0.84 8.65 13.30
C CYS A 56 -0.65 8.29 13.11
N HIS A 57 -1.00 7.99 11.87
CA HIS A 57 -2.26 7.43 11.42
C HIS A 57 -1.98 6.39 10.34
N VAL A 58 -2.73 5.29 10.32
CA VAL A 58 -2.57 4.24 9.30
C VAL A 58 -3.79 4.21 8.37
N ASN A 59 -3.52 4.32 7.08
CA ASN A 59 -4.50 4.13 6.02
C ASN A 59 -4.34 2.72 5.44
N LEU A 60 -5.25 1.82 5.81
CA LEU A 60 -5.33 0.49 5.22
C LEU A 60 -5.96 0.58 3.83
N ILE A 61 -5.27 0.09 2.81
CA ILE A 61 -5.74 0.08 1.42
C ILE A 61 -5.82 -1.37 0.95
N PRO A 62 -7.01 -2.00 0.99
CA PRO A 62 -7.21 -3.28 0.31
C PRO A 62 -6.88 -3.12 -1.18
N LEU A 63 -6.00 -3.97 -1.71
CA LEU A 63 -5.58 -3.87 -3.11
C LEU A 63 -6.81 -3.90 -4.04
N ASN A 64 -6.78 -3.14 -5.13
CA ASN A 64 -7.75 -3.34 -6.21
C ASN A 64 -7.37 -4.57 -7.03
N PRO A 65 -8.33 -5.30 -7.62
CA PRO A 65 -8.01 -6.30 -8.62
C PRO A 65 -7.21 -5.65 -9.77
N ILE A 66 -6.06 -6.23 -10.10
CA ILE A 66 -5.23 -5.81 -11.24
C ILE A 66 -5.10 -7.02 -12.17
N PRO A 67 -5.49 -6.91 -13.45
CA PRO A 67 -5.31 -7.99 -14.42
C PRO A 67 -3.86 -8.46 -14.46
N ASN A 68 -3.65 -9.79 -14.45
CA ASN A 68 -2.33 -10.44 -14.50
C ASN A 68 -1.38 -10.13 -13.33
N SER A 69 -1.88 -9.58 -12.21
CA SER A 69 -1.12 -9.45 -10.97
C SER A 69 -1.16 -10.76 -10.18
N PRO A 70 -0.04 -11.22 -9.59
CA PRO A 70 -0.05 -12.35 -8.65
C PRO A 70 -0.71 -12.00 -7.32
N TYR A 71 -0.88 -10.70 -7.02
CA TYR A 71 -1.45 -10.22 -5.77
C TYR A 71 -2.95 -10.02 -5.86
N GLN A 72 -3.65 -10.46 -4.83
CA GLN A 72 -5.09 -10.36 -4.71
C GLN A 72 -5.50 -9.43 -3.57
N PRO A 73 -6.70 -8.83 -3.66
CA PRO A 73 -7.27 -8.10 -2.54
C PRO A 73 -7.50 -8.98 -1.31
N SER A 74 -7.10 -8.49 -0.14
CA SER A 74 -7.44 -9.11 1.15
C SER A 74 -8.95 -9.31 1.33
N HIS A 75 -9.34 -10.33 2.11
CA HIS A 75 -10.74 -10.51 2.48
C HIS A 75 -11.19 -9.41 3.45
N GLU A 76 -12.47 -9.09 3.44
CA GLU A 76 -13.03 -8.04 4.30
C GLU A 76 -12.84 -8.35 5.79
N GLU A 77 -12.95 -9.63 6.16
CA GLU A 77 -12.70 -10.11 7.53
C GLU A 77 -11.24 -9.90 7.97
N ASP A 78 -10.28 -10.13 7.08
CA ASP A 78 -8.86 -9.92 7.36
C ASP A 78 -8.56 -8.43 7.54
N VAL A 79 -9.11 -7.58 6.66
CA VAL A 79 -9.00 -6.12 6.76
C VAL A 79 -9.61 -5.61 8.06
N ALA A 80 -10.79 -6.08 8.43
CA ALA A 80 -11.48 -5.69 9.66
C ALA A 80 -10.71 -6.15 10.90
N ARG A 81 -10.16 -7.36 10.89
CA ARG A 81 -9.30 -7.87 11.97
C ARG A 81 -8.01 -7.06 12.10
N PHE A 82 -7.35 -6.76 10.98
CA PHE A 82 -6.15 -5.93 10.95
C PHE A 82 -6.44 -4.55 11.54
N GLN A 83 -7.52 -3.90 11.09
CA GLN A 83 -7.95 -2.61 11.62
C GLN A 83 -8.20 -2.68 13.13
N LYS A 84 -8.92 -3.71 13.60
CA LYS A 84 -9.23 -3.89 15.02
C LYS A 84 -7.99 -4.03 15.89
N ILE A 85 -6.96 -4.74 15.42
CA ILE A 85 -5.70 -4.90 16.15
C ILE A 85 -5.00 -3.54 16.31
N LEU A 86 -4.88 -2.78 15.22
CA LEU A 86 -4.24 -1.46 15.25
C LEU A 86 -4.99 -0.48 16.16
N THR A 87 -6.33 -0.43 16.05
CA THR A 87 -7.13 0.51 16.85
C THR A 87 -7.17 0.11 18.33
N ALA A 88 -7.19 -1.18 18.66
CA ALA A 88 -7.08 -1.66 20.03
C ALA A 88 -5.74 -1.29 20.69
N ALA A 89 -4.66 -1.21 19.89
CA ALA A 89 -3.36 -0.72 20.34
C ALA A 89 -3.24 0.82 20.37
N GLY A 90 -4.33 1.55 20.11
CA GLY A 90 -4.35 3.01 20.13
C GLY A 90 -3.80 3.69 18.88
N ILE A 91 -3.59 2.95 17.78
CA ILE A 91 -3.14 3.51 16.50
C ILE A 91 -4.37 3.91 15.66
N PRO A 92 -4.60 5.22 15.40
CA PRO A 92 -5.70 5.67 14.57
C PRO A 92 -5.61 5.06 13.17
N THR A 93 -6.67 4.37 12.74
CA THR A 93 -6.65 3.59 11.51
C THR A 93 -7.94 3.76 10.72
N THR A 94 -7.83 4.04 9.42
CA THR A 94 -8.96 4.05 8.48
C THR A 94 -8.75 3.05 7.36
N VAL A 95 -9.82 2.37 6.96
CA VAL A 95 -9.84 1.55 5.76
C VAL A 95 -10.32 2.42 4.60
N ARG A 96 -9.50 2.53 3.55
CA ARG A 96 -9.87 3.27 2.34
C ARG A 96 -10.89 2.45 1.55
N LEU A 97 -12.13 2.92 1.52
CA LEU A 97 -13.20 2.36 0.69
C LEU A 97 -12.80 2.42 -0.79
N ARG A 98 -13.04 1.31 -1.48
CA ARG A 98 -12.89 1.20 -2.94
C ARG A 98 -13.90 2.16 -3.59
N ARG A 99 -13.41 3.23 -4.21
CA ARG A 99 -14.22 4.15 -5.03
C ARG A 99 -13.70 4.10 -6.46
N GLY A 100 -14.58 3.96 -7.45
CA GLY A 100 -14.23 4.08 -8.88
C GLY A 100 -13.62 2.83 -9.54
N ILE A 101 -13.81 1.63 -8.98
CA ILE A 101 -13.37 0.37 -9.63
C ILE A 101 -14.05 0.17 -10.99
N GLU A 102 -15.31 0.59 -11.12
CA GLU A 102 -16.08 0.45 -12.35
C GLU A 102 -15.52 1.27 -13.53
N ILE A 103 -14.64 2.25 -13.26
CA ILE A 103 -14.07 3.15 -14.29
C ILE A 103 -12.54 3.08 -14.39
N ASN A 104 -11.89 2.06 -13.81
CA ASN A 104 -10.42 1.94 -13.80
C ASN A 104 -9.65 3.17 -13.30
N ALA A 105 -10.26 3.96 -12.40
CA ALA A 105 -9.67 5.20 -11.87
C ALA A 105 -9.04 5.04 -10.46
N GLY A 106 -8.84 3.81 -10.00
CA GLY A 106 -8.22 3.52 -8.71
C GLY A 106 -6.72 3.88 -8.66
N CYS A 107 -6.20 4.14 -7.46
CA CYS A 107 -4.76 4.31 -7.26
C CYS A 107 -3.99 3.09 -7.79
N GLY A 108 -3.01 3.32 -8.68
CA GLY A 108 -2.24 2.28 -9.36
C GLY A 108 -2.79 1.83 -10.73
N GLN A 109 -3.95 2.34 -11.16
CA GLN A 109 -4.58 2.00 -12.45
C GLN A 109 -4.29 3.01 -13.57
N LEU A 110 -3.58 4.11 -13.28
CA LEU A 110 -3.09 5.06 -14.28
C LEU A 110 -1.93 4.45 -15.07
N ARG A 111 -2.23 3.50 -15.95
CA ARG A 111 -1.34 3.11 -17.05
C ARG A 111 -1.68 4.00 -18.23
N GLN A 112 -0.74 4.84 -18.67
CA GLN A 112 -0.78 5.30 -20.05
C GLN A 112 -0.71 4.04 -20.92
N ALA A 113 -1.67 3.86 -21.82
CA ALA A 113 -1.51 2.94 -22.93
C ALA A 113 -0.32 3.45 -23.75
N VAL A 114 0.87 2.91 -23.51
CA VAL A 114 1.98 3.05 -24.45
C VAL A 114 1.51 2.27 -25.67
N GLN A 115 1.03 2.96 -26.69
CA GLN A 115 0.78 2.37 -28.00
C GLN A 115 2.09 1.70 -28.42
N GLN A 116 2.07 0.38 -28.53
CA GLN A 116 3.12 -0.33 -29.26
C GLN A 116 3.06 0.21 -30.70
N PRO A 117 4.17 0.71 -31.28
CA PRO A 117 4.15 1.06 -32.69
C PRO A 117 3.84 -0.21 -33.48
N GLU A 118 2.79 -0.17 -34.30
CA GLU A 118 2.47 -1.23 -35.24
C GLU A 118 3.71 -1.48 -36.11
N LEU A 119 4.23 -2.71 -36.07
CA LEU A 119 5.17 -3.18 -37.08
C LEU A 119 4.41 -3.22 -38.41
N ILE A 120 4.62 -2.21 -39.25
CA ILE A 120 4.24 -2.25 -40.66
C ILE A 120 5.00 -3.43 -41.29
N PRO A 121 4.33 -4.44 -41.85
CA PRO A 121 5.01 -5.46 -42.62
C PRO A 121 5.51 -4.79 -43.91
N LEU A 122 6.83 -4.67 -44.06
CA LEU A 122 7.44 -4.36 -45.36
C LEU A 122 7.18 -5.55 -46.30
N LEU A 123 6.05 -5.51 -47.00
CA LEU A 123 5.74 -6.39 -48.11
C LEU A 123 6.62 -5.99 -49.32
N ASN A 124 7.60 -6.84 -49.59
CA ASN A 124 8.14 -7.22 -50.90
C ASN A 124 8.67 -6.10 -51.82
N ALA A 125 9.99 -5.90 -51.78
CA ALA A 125 10.74 -5.46 -52.95
C ALA A 125 10.86 -6.62 -53.95
N ARG A 126 10.21 -6.47 -55.10
CA ARG A 126 10.62 -7.03 -56.40
C ARG A 126 10.37 -5.96 -57.45
#